data_AF-A0A508SZQ7-F1
#
_entry.id   AF-A0A508SZQ7-F1
#
_cell.length_a   1.000
_cell.length_b   1.000
_cell.length_c   1.000
_cell.angle_alpha   90.00
_cell.angle_beta   90.00
_cell.angle_gamma   90.00
#
_symmetry.space_group_name_H-M   'P 1'
#
loop_
_entity.id
_entity.type
_entity.pdbx_description
1 polymer ?
#
loop_
_entity_poly.entity_id
_entity_poly.type
_entity_poly.pdbx_seq_one_letter_code
_entity_poly.pdbx_strand_id
1 'polypeptide(L)'
;MNDYDALRDYLKKQHLPEFVLTFEEIEAIIDAALPRAAQRASWWDTLRSPQEKMPQREACLDGGYIATRQADGNSVKFKKMPKPR
;
A
#
# COMPACT_ATOMS: atom_id res chain seq x y z
N MET A 1 -6.85 -6.62 -15.34
CA MET A 1 -7.45 -6.17 -14.07
C MET A 1 -6.35 -6.33 -13.05
N ASN A 2 -5.83 -5.24 -12.50
CA ASN A 2 -4.65 -5.31 -11.63
C ASN A 2 -5.16 -5.70 -10.24
N ASP A 3 -4.56 -6.70 -9.59
CA ASP A 3 -5.05 -7.21 -8.29
C ASP A 3 -5.15 -6.08 -7.24
N TYR A 4 -4.34 -5.03 -7.40
CA TYR A 4 -4.28 -3.88 -6.51
C TYR A 4 -5.35 -2.80 -6.76
N ASP A 5 -6.22 -2.90 -7.79
CA ASP A 5 -7.36 -1.98 -7.95
C ASP A 5 -8.28 -2.04 -6.71
N ALA A 6 -8.51 -3.24 -6.15
CA ALA A 6 -9.31 -3.42 -4.95
C ALA A 6 -8.67 -2.75 -3.72
N LEU A 7 -7.34 -2.82 -3.60
CA LEU A 7 -6.60 -2.08 -2.57
C LEU A 7 -6.76 -0.57 -2.75
N ARG A 8 -6.62 -0.04 -3.97
CA ARG A 8 -6.85 1.39 -4.25
C ARG A 8 -8.25 1.82 -3.81
N ASP A 9 -9.28 1.09 -4.21
CA ASP A 9 -10.66 1.41 -3.91
C ASP A 9 -10.98 1.29 -2.41
N TYR A 10 -10.35 0.35 -1.71
CA TYR A 10 -10.38 0.30 -0.25
C TYR A 10 -9.77 1.54 0.38
N LEU A 11 -8.55 1.92 -0.05
CA LEU A 11 -7.84 3.10 0.48
C LEU A 11 -8.62 4.40 0.23
N LYS A 12 -9.28 4.56 -0.93
CA LYS A 12 -10.11 5.73 -1.24
C LYS A 12 -11.29 5.91 -0.28
N LYS A 13 -11.82 4.82 0.27
CA LYS A 13 -12.91 4.83 1.26
C LYS A 13 -12.43 5.18 2.67
N GLN A 14 -11.12 5.20 2.91
CA GLN A 14 -10.57 5.51 4.22
C GLN A 14 -10.52 7.02 4.47
N HIS A 15 -10.96 7.40 5.67
CA HIS A 15 -10.96 8.80 6.12
C HIS A 15 -9.81 9.10 7.09
N LEU A 16 -9.18 8.07 7.65
CA LEU A 16 -8.13 8.20 8.64
C LEU A 16 -6.86 8.83 8.04
N PRO A 17 -6.14 9.67 8.81
CA PRO A 17 -4.87 10.25 8.39
C PRO A 17 -3.77 9.20 8.27
N GLU A 18 -3.83 8.15 9.10
CA GLU A 18 -2.94 7.00 9.04
C GLU A 18 -3.58 5.78 9.68
N PHE A 19 -3.26 4.59 9.16
CA PHE A 19 -3.65 3.30 9.73
C PHE A 19 -2.68 2.23 9.27
N VAL A 20 -2.78 1.03 9.85
CA VAL A 20 -1.92 -0.11 9.54
C VAL A 20 -2.83 -1.25 9.09
N LEU A 21 -2.40 -1.97 8.04
CA LEU A 21 -2.98 -3.25 7.65
C LEU A 21 -1.87 -4.30 7.66
N THR A 22 -2.21 -5.50 8.11
CA THR A 22 -1.39 -6.68 7.98
C THR A 22 -1.37 -7.19 6.53
N PHE A 23 -0.41 -8.04 6.19
CA PHE A 23 -0.36 -8.69 4.88
C PHE A 23 -1.63 -9.51 4.62
N GLU A 24 -2.13 -10.23 5.64
CA GLU A 24 -3.36 -11.01 5.54
C GLU A 24 -4.59 -10.13 5.24
N GLU A 25 -4.72 -8.98 5.90
CA GLU A 25 -5.79 -8.02 5.59
C GLU A 25 -5.68 -7.45 4.18
N ILE A 26 -4.46 -7.18 3.71
CA ILE A 26 -4.24 -6.69 2.35
C ILE A 26 -4.60 -7.78 1.33
N GLU A 27 -4.18 -9.03 1.57
CA GLU A 27 -4.50 -10.20 0.74
C GLU A 27 -6.01 -10.43 0.66
N ALA A 28 -6.71 -10.27 1.77
CA ALA A 28 -8.17 -10.35 1.83
C ALA A 28 -8.86 -9.21 1.05
N ILE A 29 -8.27 -8.02 1.01
CA ILE A 29 -8.80 -6.88 0.23
C ILE A 29 -8.62 -7.11 -1.27
N ILE A 30 -7.45 -7.64 -1.70
CA ILE A 30 -7.14 -7.88 -3.11
C ILE A 30 -7.61 -9.24 -3.61
N ASP A 31 -8.16 -10.08 -2.73
CA ASP A 31 -8.56 -11.46 -2.98
C ASP A 31 -7.44 -12.30 -3.64
N ALA A 32 -6.20 -12.01 -3.24
CA ALA A 32 -4.99 -12.61 -3.83
C ALA A 32 -3.84 -12.62 -2.82
N ALA A 33 -2.98 -13.63 -2.92
CA ALA A 33 -1.78 -13.71 -2.10
C ALA A 33 -0.74 -12.68 -2.54
N LEU A 34 -0.12 -12.00 -1.59
CA LEU A 34 0.95 -11.06 -1.85
C LEU A 34 2.18 -11.82 -2.36
N PRO A 35 2.90 -11.27 -3.35
CA PRO A 35 4.13 -11.90 -3.81
C PRO A 35 5.18 -11.87 -2.70
N ARG A 36 6.11 -12.83 -2.71
CA ARG A 36 7.23 -12.88 -1.76
C ARG A 36 8.04 -11.56 -1.68
N ALA A 37 8.04 -10.79 -2.76
CA ALA A 37 8.62 -9.46 -2.81
C ALA A 37 8.02 -8.47 -1.79
N ALA A 38 6.75 -8.63 -1.41
CA ALA A 38 6.06 -7.80 -0.42
C ALA A 38 6.68 -7.87 0.99
N GLN A 39 7.48 -8.90 1.28
CA GLN A 39 8.26 -8.96 2.52
C GLN A 39 9.38 -7.91 2.57
N ARG A 40 9.80 -7.36 1.42
CA ARG A 40 10.86 -6.36 1.36
C ARG A 40 10.28 -4.97 1.61
N ALA A 41 10.92 -4.19 2.50
CA ALA A 41 10.52 -2.80 2.74
C ALA A 41 10.53 -1.96 1.45
N SER A 42 11.52 -2.21 0.57
CA SER A 42 11.61 -1.57 -0.74
C SER A 42 10.43 -1.89 -1.65
N TRP A 43 9.62 -2.92 -1.41
CA TRP A 43 8.42 -3.16 -2.21
C TRP A 43 7.32 -2.12 -1.93
N TRP A 44 7.20 -1.69 -0.68
CA TRP A 44 6.16 -0.77 -0.23
C TRP A 44 6.60 0.69 -0.24
N ASP A 45 7.86 0.95 0.09
CA ASP A 45 8.38 2.28 0.39
C ASP A 45 8.63 3.10 -0.91
N THR A 46 7.68 3.97 -1.27
CA THR A 46 7.76 4.84 -2.47
C THR A 46 8.88 5.86 -2.41
N LEU A 47 9.34 6.27 -1.21
CA LEU A 47 10.41 7.26 -1.05
C LEU A 47 11.79 6.67 -1.38
N ARG A 48 11.98 5.35 -1.18
CA ARG A 48 13.28 4.70 -1.40
C ARG A 48 13.56 4.32 -2.86
N SER A 49 12.53 4.04 -3.66
CA SER A 49 12.71 3.71 -5.09
C SER A 49 11.67 4.39 -5.97
N PRO A 50 11.65 5.73 -6.12
CA PRO A 50 10.64 6.44 -6.90
C PRO A 50 10.64 6.10 -8.39
N GLN A 51 11.71 5.50 -8.92
CA GLN A 51 11.86 5.11 -10.32
C GLN A 51 11.18 3.76 -10.63
N GLU A 52 10.93 2.93 -9.62
CA GLU A 52 10.27 1.63 -9.80
C GLU A 52 8.75 1.82 -9.78
N LYS A 53 8.16 1.85 -10.98
CA LYS A 53 6.70 1.80 -11.20
C LYS A 53 6.19 0.40 -10.87
N MET A 54 5.87 0.20 -9.60
CA MET A 54 5.29 -1.06 -9.13
C MET A 54 3.77 -0.91 -8.96
N PRO A 55 2.97 -1.89 -9.42
CA PRO A 55 1.51 -1.76 -9.51
C PRO A 55 0.82 -1.53 -8.16
N GLN A 56 1.33 -2.13 -7.08
CA GLN A 56 0.82 -1.91 -5.73
C GLN A 56 1.06 -0.47 -5.24
N ARG A 57 2.18 0.13 -5.62
CA ARG A 57 2.52 1.50 -5.21
C ARG A 57 1.64 2.50 -5.93
N GLU A 58 1.43 2.31 -7.23
CA GLU A 58 0.50 3.12 -8.01
C GLU A 58 -0.91 3.05 -7.42
N ALA A 59 -1.38 1.86 -7.05
CA ALA A 59 -2.65 1.69 -6.35
C ALA A 59 -2.72 2.44 -5.00
N CYS A 60 -1.64 2.44 -4.21
CA CYS A 60 -1.58 3.19 -2.96
C CYS A 60 -1.65 4.70 -3.19
N LEU A 61 -0.85 5.21 -4.13
CA LEU A 61 -0.78 6.62 -4.48
C LEU A 61 -2.11 7.12 -5.07
N ASP A 62 -2.72 6.36 -5.97
CA ASP A 62 -4.06 6.65 -6.50
C ASP A 62 -5.15 6.57 -5.42
N GLY A 63 -4.91 5.78 -4.38
CA GLY A 63 -5.71 5.74 -3.16
C GLY A 63 -5.55 6.97 -2.28
N GLY A 64 -4.52 7.79 -2.53
CA GLY A 64 -4.18 8.97 -1.75
C GLY A 64 -3.34 8.67 -0.50
N TYR A 65 -2.69 7.51 -0.45
CA TYR A 65 -1.88 7.05 0.69
C TYR A 65 -0.47 6.65 0.27
N ILE A 66 0.50 6.96 1.13
CA ILE A 66 1.87 6.45 1.06
C ILE A 66 1.93 5.20 1.92
N ALA A 67 2.34 4.08 1.32
CA ALA A 67 2.57 2.82 2.01
C ALA A 67 3.99 2.75 2.58
N THR A 68 4.14 2.21 3.79
CA THR A 68 5.44 1.99 4.43
C THR A 68 5.41 0.72 5.27
N ARG A 69 6.25 -0.25 4.93
CA ARG A 69 6.37 -1.50 5.70
C ARG A 69 6.81 -1.18 7.13
N GLN A 70 6.13 -1.78 8.11
CA GLN A 70 6.47 -1.66 9.51
C GLN A 70 7.58 -2.64 9.93
N ALA A 71 8.15 -2.42 11.11
CA ALA A 71 9.25 -3.21 11.64
C ALA A 71 8.82 -4.60 12.15
N ASP A 72 7.54 -4.80 12.47
CA ASP A 72 6.98 -6.13 12.85
C ASP A 72 7.11 -7.16 11.72
N GLY A 73 7.22 -6.66 10.49
CA GLY A 73 7.58 -7.44 9.33
C GLY A 73 6.44 -8.10 8.58
N ASN A 74 5.21 -7.95 9.06
CA ASN A 74 4.00 -8.49 8.45
C ASN A 74 2.90 -7.42 8.25
N SER A 75 3.22 -6.14 8.45
CA SER A 75 2.26 -5.05 8.31
C SER A 75 2.80 -3.85 7.51
N VAL A 76 1.86 -3.08 6.98
CA VAL A 76 2.09 -1.89 6.17
C VAL A 76 1.28 -0.75 6.75
N LYS A 77 1.96 0.35 7.04
CA LYS A 77 1.33 1.60 7.43
C LYS A 77 0.98 2.40 6.18
N PHE A 78 -0.26 2.83 6.11
CA PHE A 78 -0.78 3.73 5.09
C PHE A 78 -0.92 5.10 5.71
N LYS A 79 -0.17 6.08 5.21
CA LYS A 79 -0.25 7.48 5.64
C LYS A 79 -0.83 8.32 4.53
N LYS A 80 -1.89 9.07 4.83
CA LYS A 80 -2.56 9.93 3.85
C LYS A 80 -1.59 10.96 3.31
N MET A 81 -1.57 11.11 1.99
CA MET A 81 -0.74 12.12 1.35
C MET A 81 -1.22 13.51 1.75
N PRO A 82 -0.29 14.45 2.05
CA PRO A 82 -0.66 15.84 2.18
C PRO A 82 -1.22 16.29 0.83
N LYS A 83 -2.49 16.72 0.81
CA LYS A 83 -3.12 17.25 -0.39
C LYS A 83 -2.33 18.52 -0.77
N PRO A 84 -1.75 18.61 -1.98
CA PRO A 84 -1.19 19.88 -2.42
C PRO A 84 -2.31 20.91 -2.37
N ARG A 85 -2.06 22.02 -1.67
CA ARG A 85 -2.99 23.16 -1.56
C ARG A 85 -3.05 23.91 -2.88
#